data_AF-A0A9D5V4P7-F1
#
_entry.id   AF-A0A9D5V4P7-F1
#
_cell.length_a   1.000
_cell.length_b   1.000
_cell.length_c   1.000
_cell.angle_alpha   90.00
_cell.angle_beta   90.00
_cell.angle_gamma   90.00
#
_symmetry.space_group_name_H-M   'P 1'
#
loop_
_entity.id
_entity.type
_entity.pdbx_description
1 polymer ?
#
loop_
_entity_poly.entity_id
_entity_poly.type
_entity_poly.pdbx_seq_one_letter_code
_entity_poly.pdbx_strand_id
1 'polypeptide(L)'
;MQIDNAIIDQITQNLLGVFQSVGHTREEMIRKIREVVQEGADHFNLITREEFEVSRELLANTRIKVETLEKRLAELEAALTGKDGG
;
A
#
# COMPACT_ATOMS: atom_id res chain seq x y z
N MET A 1 10.57 7.70 4.89
CA MET A 1 9.26 7.61 5.55
C MET A 1 9.54 7.53 7.05
N GLN A 2 9.39 8.65 7.76
CA GLN A 2 9.24 8.59 9.20
C GLN A 2 7.82 8.07 9.41
N ILE A 3 7.65 6.98 10.16
CA ILE A 3 6.33 6.76 10.76
C ILE A 3 6.15 7.97 11.66
N ASP A 4 5.21 8.85 11.34
CA ASP A 4 5.04 10.10 12.06
C ASP A 4 4.79 9.75 13.53
N ASN A 5 5.75 10.07 14.41
CA ASN A 5 5.66 9.78 15.85
C ASN A 5 4.33 10.26 16.45
N ALA A 6 3.77 11.34 15.88
CA ALA A 6 2.45 11.87 16.21
C ALA A 6 1.31 10.84 16.13
N ILE A 7 1.38 9.86 15.23
CA ILE A 7 0.36 8.81 15.06
C ILE A 7 0.51 7.75 16.15
N ILE A 8 1.74 7.31 16.42
CA ILE A 8 2.03 6.38 17.52
C ILE A 8 1.58 7.01 18.83
N ASP A 9 1.84 8.31 18.99
CA ASP A 9 1.40 9.08 20.14
C ASP A 9 -0.13 9.16 20.21
N GLN A 10 -0.84 9.41 19.10
CA GLN A 10 -2.31 9.47 19.08
C GLN A 10 -2.96 8.11 19.41
N ILE A 11 -2.45 7.01 18.85
CA ILE A 11 -2.90 5.65 19.18
C ILE A 11 -2.65 5.36 20.67
N THR A 12 -1.48 5.74 21.18
CA THR A 12 -1.12 5.56 22.58
C THR A 12 -2.03 6.36 23.50
N GLN A 13 -2.32 7.63 23.16
CA GLN A 13 -3.24 8.48 23.94
C GLN A 13 -4.68 7.94 23.91
N ASN A 14 -5.16 7.47 22.75
CA ASN A 14 -6.49 6.87 22.63
C ASN A 14 -6.61 5.58 23.45
N LEU A 15 -5.60 4.69 23.39
CA LEU A 15 -5.56 3.45 24.18
C LEU A 15 -5.45 3.72 25.68
N LEU A 16 -4.62 4.68 26.11
CA LEU A 16 -4.53 5.09 27.50
C LEU A 16 -5.84 5.71 27.99
N GLY A 17 -6.52 6.52 27.16
CA GLY A 17 -7.83 7.09 27.46
C GLY A 17 -8.93 6.03 27.64
N VAL A 18 -8.89 4.96 26.83
CA VAL A 18 -9.78 3.79 26.98
C VAL A 18 -9.50 3.02 28.28
N PHE A 19 -8.25 2.95 28.70
CA PHE A 19 -7.85 2.25 29.92
C PHE A 19 -8.14 3.06 31.19
N GLN A 20 -8.03 4.39 31.13
CA GLN A 20 -8.28 5.29 32.28
C GLN A 20 -9.76 5.65 32.49
N SER A 21 -10.65 5.28 31.56
CA SER A 21 -12.09 5.48 31.77
C SER A 21 -12.63 4.46 32.77
N VAL A 22 -12.41 4.74 34.07
CA VAL A 22 -12.89 3.99 35.22
C VAL A 22 -14.43 4.01 35.20
N GLY A 23 -15.05 2.94 34.70
CA GLY A 23 -16.52 2.77 34.74
C GLY A 23 -17.17 2.09 33.55
N HIS A 24 -16.45 1.84 32.46
CA HIS A 24 -17.03 1.20 31.27
C HIS A 24 -17.01 -0.34 31.34
N THR A 25 -17.99 -0.96 30.68
CA THR A 25 -18.04 -2.42 30.57
C THR A 25 -16.93 -2.93 29.65
N ARG A 26 -16.52 -4.19 29.84
CA ARG A 26 -15.52 -4.85 28.98
C ARG A 26 -15.87 -4.74 27.49
N GLU A 27 -17.15 -4.77 27.14
CA GLU A 27 -17.61 -4.67 25.75
C GLU A 27 -17.37 -3.28 25.13
N GLU A 28 -17.58 -2.21 25.89
CA GLU A 28 -17.32 -0.84 25.43
C GLU A 28 -15.83 -0.59 25.22
N MET A 29 -14.98 -1.18 26.08
CA MET A 29 -13.53 -1.16 25.92
C MET A 29 -13.08 -1.88 24.63
N ILE A 30 -13.61 -3.08 24.39
CA ILE A 30 -13.31 -3.87 23.17
C ILE A 30 -13.77 -3.10 21.92
N ARG A 31 -14.91 -2.40 21.98
CA ARG A 31 -15.44 -1.60 20.87
C ARG A 31 -14.51 -0.44 20.52
N LYS A 32 -14.11 0.37 21.51
CA LYS A 32 -13.18 1.49 21.29
C LYS A 32 -11.81 1.04 20.80
N ILE A 33 -11.28 -0.09 21.30
CA ILE A 33 -10.02 -0.64 20.80
C ILE A 33 -10.13 -1.02 19.32
N ARG A 34 -11.26 -1.63 18.91
CA ARG A 34 -11.51 -1.96 17.50
C ARG A 34 -11.57 -0.72 16.62
N GLU A 35 -12.22 0.34 17.07
CA GLU A 35 -12.30 1.62 16.35
C GLU A 35 -10.90 2.24 16.14
N VAL A 36 -10.06 2.28 17.19
CA VAL A 36 -8.67 2.79 17.09
C VAL A 36 -7.82 1.95 16.12
N VAL A 37 -8.00 0.63 16.12
CA VAL A 37 -7.30 -0.26 15.17
C VAL A 37 -7.76 -0.04 13.74
N GLN A 38 -9.05 0.18 13.52
CA GLN A 38 -9.60 0.49 12.19
C GLN A 38 -9.09 1.84 11.68
N GLU A 39 -9.15 2.88 12.53
CA GLU A 39 -8.62 4.21 12.21
C GLU A 39 -7.11 4.19 11.90
N GLY A 40 -6.34 3.41 12.67
CA GLY A 40 -4.92 3.19 12.40
C GLY A 40 -4.69 2.50 11.06
N ALA A 41 -5.47 1.46 10.73
CA ALA A 41 -5.34 0.73 9.47
C ALA A 41 -5.67 1.61 8.25
N ASP A 42 -6.72 2.43 8.34
CA ASP A 42 -7.12 3.38 7.31
C ASP A 42 -6.03 4.46 7.11
N HIS A 43 -5.44 4.97 8.20
CA HIS A 43 -4.42 6.01 8.14
C HIS A 43 -3.07 5.52 7.60
N PHE A 44 -2.70 4.25 7.85
CA PHE A 44 -1.51 3.64 7.25
C PHE A 44 -1.70 3.26 5.76
N ASN A 45 -2.85 3.61 5.16
CA ASN A 45 -3.23 3.27 3.79
C ASN A 45 -2.92 1.79 3.48
N LEU A 46 -3.20 0.91 4.45
CA LEU A 46 -2.93 -0.51 4.33
C LEU A 46 -3.88 -1.06 3.28
N ILE A 47 -3.37 -1.21 2.06
CA ILE A 47 -4.11 -1.90 1.01
C ILE A 47 -4.49 -3.28 1.52
N THR A 48 -5.75 -3.64 1.33
CA THR A 48 -6.25 -4.94 1.74
C THR A 48 -5.42 -6.02 1.06
N ARG A 49 -5.42 -7.23 1.64
CA ARG A 49 -4.70 -8.35 1.05
C ARG A 49 -5.10 -8.57 -0.40
N GLU A 50 -6.38 -8.38 -0.73
CA GLU A 50 -6.91 -8.51 -2.09
C GLU A 50 -6.35 -7.45 -3.04
N GLU A 51 -6.32 -6.18 -2.64
CA GLU A 51 -5.75 -5.08 -3.44
C GLU A 51 -4.23 -5.23 -3.64
N PHE A 52 -3.51 -5.78 -2.65
CA PHE A 52 -2.09 -6.11 -2.79
C PHE A 52 -1.88 -7.18 -3.88
N GLU A 53 -2.69 -8.24 -3.87
CA GLU A 53 -2.60 -9.32 -4.85
C GLU A 53 -2.89 -8.81 -6.28
N VAL A 54 -3.93 -8.00 -6.45
CA VAL A 54 -4.27 -7.37 -7.75
C VAL A 54 -3.15 -6.45 -8.24
N SER A 55 -2.57 -5.65 -7.35
CA SER A 55 -1.46 -4.75 -7.70
C SER A 55 -0.21 -5.52 -8.14
N ARG A 56 0.08 -6.67 -7.52
CA ARG A 56 1.16 -7.55 -7.96
C ARG A 56 0.92 -8.12 -9.35
N GLU A 57 -0.30 -8.54 -9.65
CA GLU A 57 -0.67 -9.08 -10.96
C GLU A 57 -0.55 -8.00 -12.05
N LEU A 58 -1.05 -6.79 -11.80
CA LEU A 58 -0.89 -5.63 -12.69
C LEU A 58 0.58 -5.30 -12.93
N LEU A 59 1.42 -5.36 -11.90
CA LEU A 59 2.86 -5.14 -12.03
C LEU A 59 3.52 -6.21 -12.90
N ALA A 60 3.19 -7.49 -12.69
CA ALA A 60 3.70 -8.59 -13.52
C ALA A 60 3.31 -8.41 -15.00
N ASN A 61 2.04 -8.07 -15.26
CA ASN A 61 1.54 -7.79 -16.60
C ASN A 61 2.23 -6.58 -17.25
N THR A 62 2.48 -5.52 -16.47
CA THR A 62 3.18 -4.33 -16.95
C THR A 62 4.62 -4.66 -17.34
N ARG A 63 5.30 -5.50 -16.55
CA ARG A 63 6.66 -5.94 -16.86
C ARG A 63 6.74 -6.68 -18.20
N ILE A 64 5.81 -7.60 -18.44
CA ILE A 64 5.71 -8.33 -19.72
C ILE A 64 5.46 -7.35 -20.89
N LYS A 65 4.58 -6.37 -20.70
CA LYS A 65 4.29 -5.35 -21.72
C LYS A 65 5.51 -4.47 -22.02
N VAL A 66 6.26 -4.07 -21.00
CA VAL A 66 7.50 -3.30 -21.15
C VAL A 66 8.53 -4.09 -21.94
N GLU A 67 8.81 -5.34 -21.56
CA GLU A 67 9.75 -6.21 -22.27
C GLU A 67 9.35 -6.44 -23.74
N THR A 68 8.05 -6.54 -24.02
CA THR A 68 7.54 -6.67 -25.39
C THR A 68 7.77 -5.40 -26.21
N LEU A 69 7.54 -4.23 -25.61
CA LEU A 69 7.77 -2.95 -26.26
C LEU A 69 9.26 -2.71 -26.51
N GLU A 70 10.13 -3.06 -25.56
CA GLU A 70 11.59 -2.99 -25.71
C GLU A 70 12.08 -3.85 -26.88
N LYS A 71 11.57 -5.08 -27.02
CA LYS A 71 11.88 -5.94 -28.17
C LYS A 71 11.45 -5.33 -29.50
N ARG A 72 10.20 -4.84 -29.56
CA ARG A 72 9.69 -4.18 -30.76
C ARG A 72 10.48 -2.92 -31.12
N LEU A 73 10.94 -2.17 -30.12
CA LEU A 73 11.78 -1.00 -30.34
C LEU A 73 13.14 -1.42 -30.91
N ALA A 74 13.79 -2.44 -30.33
CA ALA A 74 15.06 -2.95 -30.83
C ALA A 74 14.96 -3.49 -32.28
N GLU A 75 13.87 -4.19 -32.61
CA GLU A 75 13.58 -4.65 -33.98
C GLU A 75 13.43 -3.48 -34.96
N LEU A 76 12.72 -2.42 -34.55
CA LEU A 76 12.55 -1.21 -35.36
C LEU A 76 13.85 -0.43 -35.53
N GLU A 77 14.64 -0.27 -34.46
CA GLU A 77 15.95 0.37 -34.50
C GLU A 77 16.92 -0.39 -35.41
N ALA A 78 16.93 -1.72 -35.36
CA ALA A 78 17.73 -2.57 -36.25
C ALA A 78 17.27 -2.45 -37.72
N ALA A 79 15.95 -2.39 -37.97
CA ALA A 79 15.42 -2.23 -39.32
C ALA A 79 15.72 -0.85 -39.92
N LEU A 80 15.76 0.21 -39.11
CA LEU A 80 16.10 1.56 -39.55
C LEU A 80 17.60 1.70 -39.82
N THR A 81 18.45 1.23 -38.91
CA THR A 81 19.91 1.25 -39.09
C THR A 81 20.38 0.35 -40.23
N GLY A 82 19.69 -0.75 -40.51
CA GLY A 82 19.95 -1.60 -41.67
C GLY A 82 19.51 -1.00 -43.03
N LYS A 83 18.72 0.07 -43.04
CA LYS A 83 18.17 0.69 -44.25
C LYS A 83 18.93 1.93 -44.73
N ASP A 84 19.76 2.52 -43.88
CA ASP A 84 20.65 3.65 -44.23
C ASP A 84 22.05 3.19 -44.71
N GLY A 85 22.27 1.87 -44.86
CA GLY A 85 23.55 1.26 -45.24
C GLY A 85 23.59 0.57 -46.62
N GLY A 86 22.62 0.83 -47.51
CA GLY A 86 22.57 0.30 -48.89
C GLY A 86 22.11 1.34 -49.88
#